data_AF-A0A1H3FW78-F1
#
_entry.id   AF-A0A1H3FW78-F1
#
_cell.length_a   1.000
_cell.length_b   1.000
_cell.length_c   1.000
_cell.angle_alpha   90.00
_cell.angle_beta   90.00
_cell.angle_gamma   90.00
#
_symmetry.space_group_name_H-M   'P 1'
#
loop_
_entity.id
_entity.type
_entity.pdbx_description
1 polymer ?
#
loop_
_entity_poly.entity_id
_entity_poly.type
_entity_poly.pdbx_seq_one_letter_code
_entity_poly.pdbx_strand_id
1 'polypeptide(L)'
;MKINIDVDDTLEQNYITIHCKELCDEILELQSSLVNKSSGSLRISAFQDNVEYFLELKNIVFMESAGNYILIHTSLQISCSSMRVLRRTSLSRT
;
A
#
# COMPACT_ATOMS: atom_id res chain seq x y z
N MET A 1 25.88 0.96 15.23
CA MET A 1 25.44 1.48 13.92
C MET A 1 25.67 2.99 13.91
N LYS A 2 26.41 3.54 12.95
CA LYS A 2 26.61 5.00 12.79
C LYS A 2 25.89 5.41 11.52
N ILE A 3 24.97 6.35 11.61
CA ILE A 3 24.15 6.82 10.50
C ILE A 3 24.62 8.23 10.15
N ASN A 4 25.00 8.45 8.89
CA ASN A 4 25.28 9.77 8.35
C ASN A 4 24.24 10.10 7.29
N ILE A 5 23.76 11.35 7.27
CA ILE A 5 22.79 11.83 6.28
C ILE A 5 23.39 13.10 5.69
N ASP A 6 23.83 12.98 4.45
CA ASP A 6 24.35 14.09 3.67
C ASP A 6 23.20 14.73 2.89
N VAL A 7 23.07 16.06 3.00
CA VAL A 7 22.06 16.85 2.29
C VAL A 7 22.78 17.69 1.26
N ASP A 8 22.44 17.48 -0.01
CA ASP A 8 23.04 18.16 -1.15
C ASP A 8 21.93 18.60 -2.12
N ASP A 9 21.70 19.91 -2.19
CA ASP A 9 20.67 20.51 -3.04
C ASP A 9 21.05 20.53 -4.54
N THR A 10 22.25 20.08 -4.90
CA THR A 10 22.68 19.94 -6.30
C THR A 10 22.27 18.61 -6.93
N LEU A 11 21.75 17.68 -6.12
CA LEU A 11 21.29 16.38 -6.58
C LEU A 11 19.97 16.49 -7.36
N GLU A 12 19.95 15.99 -8.59
CA GLU A 12 18.72 15.91 -9.40
C GLU A 12 17.69 14.92 -8.82
N GLN A 13 18.15 13.94 -8.05
CA GLN A 13 17.29 12.93 -7.41
C GLN A 13 17.93 12.38 -6.13
N ASN A 14 17.07 12.00 -5.19
CA ASN A 14 17.49 11.32 -3.96
C ASN A 14 17.94 9.89 -4.27
N TYR A 15 19.12 9.50 -3.79
CA TYR A 15 19.59 8.12 -3.81
C TYR A 15 20.14 7.72 -2.45
N ILE A 16 20.20 6.41 -2.18
CA ILE A 16 20.65 5.85 -0.91
C ILE A 16 21.83 4.94 -1.17
N THR A 17 22.97 5.22 -0.52
CA THR A 17 24.17 4.39 -0.58
C THR A 17 24.44 3.77 0.78
N ILE A 18 24.49 2.43 0.84
CA ILE A 18 24.71 1.68 2.09
C ILE A 18 26.15 1.19 2.15
N HIS A 19 26.97 1.77 3.03
CA HIS A 19 28.32 1.30 3.31
C HIS A 19 28.31 0.34 4.51
N CYS A 20 28.67 -0.92 4.26
CA CYS A 20 28.74 -1.97 5.28
C CYS A 20 30.06 -2.75 5.15
N LYS A 21 30.48 -3.39 6.25
CA LYS A 21 31.71 -4.21 6.28
C LYS A 21 31.51 -5.53 5.51
N GLU A 22 30.30 -6.09 5.57
CA GLU A 22 29.90 -7.33 4.93
C GLU A 22 28.39 -7.31 4.66
N LEU A 23 27.95 -8.08 3.66
CA LEU A 23 26.53 -8.24 3.36
C LEU A 23 25.94 -9.30 4.30
N CYS A 24 25.34 -8.86 5.41
CA CYS A 24 24.64 -9.71 6.35
C CYS A 24 23.12 -9.59 6.21
N ASP A 25 22.38 -10.52 6.83
CA ASP A 25 20.91 -10.56 6.80
C ASP A 25 20.27 -9.23 7.25
N GLU A 26 20.83 -8.59 8.27
CA GLU A 26 20.35 -7.28 8.74
C GLU A 26 20.43 -6.19 7.66
N ILE A 27 21.47 -6.20 6.82
CA ILE A 27 21.63 -5.23 5.72
C ILE A 27 20.65 -5.54 4.58
N LEU A 28 20.40 -6.82 4.31
CA LEU A 28 19.42 -7.27 3.31
C LEU A 28 17.98 -6.91 3.70
N GLU A 29 17.63 -7.04 4.98
CA GLU A 29 16.35 -6.60 5.51
C GLU A 29 16.18 -5.08 5.41
N LEU A 30 17.24 -4.33 5.71
CA LEU A 30 17.27 -2.87 5.58
C LEU A 30 17.03 -2.42 4.13
N GLN A 31 17.74 -3.03 3.18
CA GLN A 31 17.54 -2.80 1.75
C GLN A 31 16.08 -3.10 1.36
N SER A 32 15.56 -4.25 1.76
CA SER A 32 14.19 -4.67 1.44
C SER A 32 13.15 -3.72 2.02
N SER A 33 13.34 -3.25 3.25
CA SER A 33 12.44 -2.28 3.89
C SER A 33 12.44 -0.93 3.16
N LEU A 34 13.61 -0.47 2.69
CA LEU A 34 13.74 0.76 1.90
C LEU A 34 13.06 0.62 0.54
N VAL A 35 13.28 -0.51 -0.15
CA VAL A 35 12.64 -0.80 -1.44
C VAL A 35 11.12 -0.91 -1.27
N ASN A 36 10.62 -1.62 -0.25
CA ASN A 36 9.19 -1.79 0.00
C ASN A 36 8.48 -0.47 0.35
N LYS A 37 9.18 0.47 0.97
CA LYS A 37 8.69 1.84 1.18
C LYS A 37 8.65 2.65 -0.12
N SER A 38 9.53 2.33 -1.08
CA SER A 38 9.62 3.00 -2.39
C SER A 38 8.69 2.41 -3.45
N SER A 39 8.38 1.10 -3.37
CA SER A 39 7.37 0.45 -4.19
C SER A 39 6.02 1.00 -3.75
N GLY A 40 5.54 1.98 -4.50
CA GLY A 40 4.39 2.82 -4.19
C GLY A 40 3.29 2.06 -3.47
N SER A 41 2.85 2.66 -2.36
CA SER A 41 1.58 2.43 -1.67
C SER A 41 0.65 1.54 -2.49
N LEU A 42 0.49 0.27 -2.08
CA LEU A 42 -0.52 -0.62 -2.69
C LEU A 42 -1.82 0.17 -2.84
N ARG A 43 -2.34 0.24 -4.07
CA ARG A 43 -3.55 1.00 -4.40
C ARG A 43 -4.69 0.05 -4.71
N ILE A 44 -5.89 0.43 -4.29
CA ILE A 44 -7.14 -0.23 -4.66
C ILE A 44 -8.01 0.79 -5.40
N SER A 45 -8.72 0.34 -6.44
CA SER A 45 -9.69 1.21 -7.09
C SER A 45 -11.06 1.16 -6.38
N ALA A 46 -11.67 2.33 -6.23
CA ALA A 46 -12.97 2.52 -5.59
C ALA A 46 -13.79 3.51 -6.41
N PHE A 47 -15.12 3.39 -6.38
CA PHE A 47 -16.00 4.29 -7.10
C PHE A 47 -16.68 5.27 -6.14
N GLN A 48 -16.81 6.53 -6.57
CA GLN A 48 -17.65 7.50 -5.90
C GLN A 48 -18.32 8.36 -6.97
N ASP A 49 -19.65 8.47 -6.94
CA ASP A 49 -20.44 9.31 -7.85
C ASP A 49 -20.09 9.11 -9.35
N ASN A 50 -19.93 7.85 -9.77
CA ASN A 50 -19.51 7.42 -11.11
C ASN A 50 -18.07 7.77 -11.53
N VAL A 51 -17.24 8.20 -10.58
CA VAL A 51 -15.81 8.45 -10.78
C VAL A 51 -15.00 7.36 -10.09
N GLU A 52 -14.00 6.82 -10.78
CA GLU A 52 -13.06 5.84 -10.22
C GLU A 52 -11.87 6.56 -9.57
N TYR A 53 -11.58 6.21 -8.33
CA TYR A 53 -10.48 6.72 -7.53
C TYR A 53 -9.50 5.60 -7.17
N PHE A 54 -8.21 5.89 -7.17
CA PHE A 54 -7.17 4.98 -6.69
C PHE A 54 -6.75 5.36 -5.27
N LEU A 55 -7.16 4.55 -4.30
CA LEU A 55 -6.91 4.78 -2.89
C LEU A 55 -5.68 4.00 -2.42
N GLU A 56 -4.81 4.64 -1.66
CA GLU A 56 -3.68 3.97 -1.01
C GLU A 56 -4.17 3.12 0.17
N LEU A 57 -3.74 1.86 0.27
CA LEU A 57 -4.19 0.93 1.33
C LEU A 57 -3.96 1.49 2.74
N LYS A 58 -2.89 2.26 2.95
CA LYS A 58 -2.59 2.88 4.26
C LYS A 58 -3.65 3.89 4.72
N ASN A 59 -4.48 4.40 3.81
CA ASN A 59 -5.54 5.37 4.12
C ASN A 59 -6.88 4.68 4.44
N ILE A 60 -6.97 3.36 4.28
CA ILE A 60 -8.19 2.59 4.50
C ILE A 60 -8.24 2.16 5.96
N VAL A 61 -9.28 2.57 6.66
CA VAL A 61 -9.53 2.23 8.07
C VAL A 61 -10.20 0.86 8.16
N PHE A 62 -11.24 0.63 7.37
CA PHE A 62 -11.89 -0.68 7.27
C PHE A 62 -12.69 -0.82 5.95
N MET A 63 -13.07 -2.06 5.65
CA MET A 63 -13.94 -2.40 4.52
C MET A 63 -15.12 -3.23 5.03
N GLU A 64 -16.32 -2.99 4.51
CA GLU A 64 -17.50 -3.79 4.83
C GLU A 64 -18.26 -4.20 3.57
N SER A 65 -18.94 -5.34 3.62
CA SER A 65 -19.83 -5.76 2.55
C SER A 65 -21.21 -5.16 2.72
N ALA A 66 -21.68 -4.40 1.74
CA ALA A 66 -23.04 -3.87 1.69
C ALA A 66 -23.75 -4.44 0.45
N GLY A 67 -24.45 -5.55 0.63
CA GLY A 67 -25.13 -6.26 -0.46
C GLY A 67 -24.15 -6.79 -1.50
N ASN A 68 -24.15 -6.20 -2.70
CA ASN A 68 -23.27 -6.57 -3.81
C ASN A 68 -22.02 -5.69 -3.91
N TYR A 69 -21.83 -4.77 -2.97
CA TYR A 69 -20.74 -3.78 -2.96
C TYR A 69 -19.83 -3.98 -1.76
N ILE A 70 -18.61 -3.46 -1.87
CA ILE A 70 -17.69 -3.30 -0.74
C ILE A 70 -17.58 -1.80 -0.46
N LEU A 71 -17.96 -1.37 0.73
CA LEU A 71 -17.74 0.01 1.17
C LEU A 71 -16.34 0.12 1.76
N ILE A 72 -15.59 1.12 1.29
CA ILE A 72 -14.24 1.43 1.75
C ILE A 72 -14.32 2.69 2.59
N HIS A 73 -13.97 2.56 3.86
CA HIS A 73 -13.97 3.63 4.83
C HIS A 73 -12.55 4.16 5.00
N THR A 74 -12.35 5.43 4.65
CA THR A 74 -11.08 6.14 4.88
C THR A 74 -11.28 7.15 5.99
N SER A 75 -10.19 7.64 6.60
CA SER A 75 -10.27 8.58 7.73
C SER A 75 -10.97 9.91 7.39
N LEU A 76 -11.06 10.26 6.10
CA LEU A 76 -11.63 11.51 5.62
C LEU A 76 -13.03 11.34 4.99
N GLN A 77 -13.40 10.14 4.52
CA GLN A 77 -14.67 9.91 3.84
C GLN A 77 -15.04 8.42 3.63
N ILE A 78 -16.33 8.17 3.42
CA ILE A 78 -16.88 6.85 2.99
C ILE A 78 -16.95 6.83 1.46
N SER A 79 -16.42 5.79 0.82
CA SER A 79 -16.45 5.58 -0.64
C SER A 79 -16.97 4.18 -0.98
N CYS A 80 -17.68 4.00 -2.10
CA CYS A 80 -18.31 2.73 -2.46
C CYS A 80 -17.49 2.03 -3.55
N SER A 81 -16.70 1.02 -3.21
CA SER A 81 -16.00 0.24 -4.24
C SER A 81 -16.97 -0.70 -4.98
N SER A 82 -16.96 -0.63 -6.30
CA SER A 82 -17.67 -1.57 -7.19
C SER A 82 -16.90 -2.89 -7.30
N MET A 83 -16.54 -3.49 -6.18
CA MET A 83 -15.98 -4.84 -6.16
C MET A 83 -17.12 -5.82 -5.86
N ARG A 84 -17.50 -6.61 -6.87
CA ARG A 84 -18.52 -7.64 -6.75
C ARG A 84 -17.96 -8.73 -5.85
N VAL A 85 -18.49 -8.85 -4.63
CA VAL A 85 -18.11 -9.95 -3.71
C VAL A 85 -18.43 -11.27 -4.43
N LEU A 86 -17.38 -11.97 -4.89
CA LEU A 86 -17.50 -13.34 -5.35
C LEU A 86 -17.84 -14.18 -4.11
N ARG A 87 -19.14 -14.33 -3.83
CA ARG A 87 -19.61 -15.36 -2.90
C ARG A 87 -19.08 -16.68 -3.46
N ARG A 88 -18.13 -17.30 -2.76
CA ARG A 88 -17.94 -18.75 -2.90
C ARG A 88 -19.30 -19.35 -2.60
N THR A 89 -19.98 -19.81 -3.64
CA THR A 89 -21.16 -20.64 -3.53
C THR A 89 -20.72 -21.86 -2.75
N SER A 90 -21.03 -21.91 -1.46
CA SER A 90 -21.08 -23.16 -0.74
C SER A 90 -22.11 -24.01 -1.47
N LEU A 91 -21.66 -24.99 -2.24
CA LEU A 91 -22.50 -26.09 -2.70
C LEU A 91 -23.12 -26.72 -1.46
N SER A 92 -24.35 -26.34 -1.13
CA SER A 92 -25.22 -27.14 -0.28
C SER A 92 -25.69 -28.32 -1.12
N ARG A 93 -24.91 -29.40 -1.09
CA ARG A 93 -25.46 -30.74 -1.33
C ARG A 93 -26.32 -31.08 -0.13
N THR A 94 -27.64 -31.10 -0.29
CA THR A 94 -28.54 -32.14 0.22
C THR A 94 -29.82 -32.08 -0.60
#